data_AF-A0A3Q3Q083-F1
#
_entry.id   AF-A0A3Q3Q083-F1
#
_cell.length_a   1.000
_cell.length_b   1.000
_cell.length_c   1.000
_cell.angle_alpha   90.00
_cell.angle_beta   90.00
_cell.angle_gamma   90.00
#
_symmetry.space_group_name_H-M   'P 1'
#
loop_
_entity.id
_entity.type
_entity.pdbx_description
1 polymer ?
#
loop_
_entity_poly.entity_id
_entity_poly.type
_entity_poly.pdbx_seq_one_letter_code
_entity_poly.pdbx_strand_id
1 'polypeptide(L)' 'MDVGDLMASRLEEDLCCPICKDIFKDPVILSCSHSFCKDCLQSWWTEKGHLECAVCKRRSSKDLCYVWFL' A
#
# COMPACT_ATOMS: atom_id res chain seq x y z
N MET A 1 16.35 -27.13 -10.80
CA MET A 1 15.30 -26.11 -10.61
C MET A 1 15.34 -25.78 -9.14
N ASP A 2 16.13 -24.77 -8.79
CA ASP A 2 16.52 -24.48 -7.42
C ASP A 2 15.39 -23.77 -6.66
N VAL A 3 15.13 -24.24 -5.44
CA VAL A 3 14.09 -23.72 -4.54
C VAL A 3 14.43 -22.29 -4.05
N GLY A 4 15.68 -21.84 -4.25
CA GLY A 4 16.17 -20.52 -3.85
C GLY A 4 15.58 -19.36 -4.66
N ASP A 5 15.34 -19.54 -5.95
CA ASP A 5 14.82 -18.48 -6.81
C ASP A 5 13.31 -18.21 -6.56
N LEU A 6 12.54 -19.25 -6.18
CA LEU A 6 11.11 -19.11 -5.90
C LEU A 6 10.83 -18.32 -4.60
N MET A 7 11.72 -18.42 -3.62
CA MET A 7 11.63 -17.65 -2.37
C MET A 7 11.89 -16.17 -2.63
N ALA A 8 12.87 -15.84 -3.48
CA ALA A 8 13.17 -14.45 -3.85
C ALA A 8 11.97 -13.78 -4.53
N SER A 9 11.38 -14.42 -5.55
CA SER A 9 10.24 -13.84 -6.29
C SER A 9 9.00 -13.63 -5.42
N ARG A 10 8.72 -14.54 -4.47
CA ARG A 10 7.58 -14.38 -3.56
C ARG A 10 7.78 -13.26 -2.55
N LEU A 11 9.01 -13.06 -2.07
CA LEU A 11 9.34 -11.97 -1.15
C LEU A 11 9.27 -10.61 -1.85
N GLU A 12 9.63 -10.54 -3.14
CA GLU A 12 9.51 -9.31 -3.94
C GLU A 12 8.06 -8.82 -4.04
N GLU A 13 7.09 -9.74 -4.20
CA GLU A 13 5.67 -9.38 -4.26
C GLU A 13 5.13 -8.85 -2.92
N ASP A 14 5.59 -9.42 -1.79
CA ASP A 14 5.22 -8.95 -0.44
C ASP A 14 5.78 -7.57 -0.09
N LEU A 15 6.80 -7.09 -0.83
CA LEU A 15 7.46 -5.79 -0.63
C LEU A 15 7.08 -4.74 -1.68
N CYS A 16 6.14 -5.04 -2.57
CA CYS A 16 5.71 -4.14 -3.63
C CYS A 16 4.37 -3.45 -3.34
N CYS A 17 4.28 -2.18 -3.73
CA CYS A 17 3.03 -1.43 -3.68
C CYS A 17 2.02 -1.97 -4.69
N PRO A 18 0.77 -2.26 -4.28
CA PRO A 18 -0.23 -2.81 -5.18
C PRO A 18 -0.71 -1.80 -6.25
N ILE A 19 -0.41 -0.51 -6.10
CA ILE A 19 -0.76 0.55 -7.05
C ILE A 19 0.31 0.68 -8.14
N CYS A 20 1.56 0.97 -7.76
CA CYS A 20 2.65 1.18 -8.74
C CYS A 20 3.42 -0.09 -9.12
N LYS A 21 3.20 -1.20 -8.42
CA LYS A 21 3.88 -2.50 -8.63
C LYS A 21 5.41 -2.42 -8.51
N ASP A 22 5.88 -1.49 -7.68
CA ASP A 22 7.29 -1.25 -7.37
C ASP A 22 7.48 -1.36 -5.86
N ILE A 23 8.72 -1.53 -5.41
CA ILE A 23 9.08 -1.59 -3.99
C ILE A 23 8.50 -0.36 -3.28
N PHE A 24 7.94 -0.57 -2.08
CA PHE A 24 7.35 0.51 -1.30
C PHE A 24 8.30 1.68 -1.07
N LYS A 25 7.87 2.88 -1.45
CA LYS A 25 8.51 4.17 -1.13
C LYS A 25 7.65 4.87 -0.08
N ASP A 26 8.21 5.08 1.11
CA ASP A 26 7.51 5.61 2.28
C ASP A 26 6.16 4.88 2.54
N PRO A 27 6.19 3.60 2.95
CA PRO A 27 4.99 2.81 3.10
C PRO A 27 4.05 3.38 4.18
N VAL A 28 2.78 3.52 3.82
CA VAL A 28 1.68 3.84 4.75
C VAL A 28 0.78 2.62 4.89
N ILE A 29 0.51 2.23 6.12
CA ILE A 29 -0.35 1.09 6.46
C ILE A 29 -1.72 1.61 6.89
N LEU A 30 -2.77 1.19 6.19
CA LEU A 30 -4.15 1.51 6.57
C LEU A 30 -4.62 0.64 7.74
N SER A 31 -5.72 1.02 8.40
CA SER A 31 -6.34 0.21 9.46
C SER A 31 -6.81 -1.18 8.98
N CYS A 32 -6.88 -1.40 7.66
CA CYS A 32 -7.13 -2.70 7.06
C CYS A 32 -5.86 -3.54 6.84
N SER A 33 -4.70 -3.08 7.33
CA SER A 33 -3.39 -3.70 7.22
C SER A 33 -2.82 -3.81 5.80
N HIS A 34 -3.41 -3.11 4.82
CA HIS A 34 -2.81 -2.99 3.50
C HIS A 34 -1.87 -1.80 3.43
N SER A 35 -0.69 -2.03 2.86
CA SER A 35 0.38 -1.06 2.69
C SER A 35 0.38 -0.46 1.28
N PHE A 36 0.78 0.80 1.17
CA PHE A 36 0.90 1.53 -0.09
C PHE A 36 2.06 2.52 -0.02
N CYS A 37 2.67 2.90 -1.15
CA CYS A 37 3.51 4.10 -1.15
C CYS A 37 2.67 5.32 -0.76
N LYS A 38 3.23 6.24 0.03
CA LYS A 38 2.55 7.47 0.46
C LYS A 38 1.94 8.23 -0.72
N ASP A 39 2.72 8.49 -1.76
CA ASP A 39 2.29 9.25 -2.94
C ASP A 39 1.22 8.52 -3.76
N CYS A 40 1.33 7.19 -3.86
CA CYS A 40 0.34 6.37 -4.57
C CYS A 40 -1.01 6.39 -3.86
N LEU A 41 -1.01 6.26 -2.53
CA LEU A 41 -2.22 6.31 -1.73
C LEU A 41 -2.86 7.70 -1.76
N GLN A 42 -2.05 8.76 -1.67
CA GLN A 42 -2.53 10.14 -1.77
C GLN A 42 -3.17 10.41 -3.13
N SER A 43 -2.49 10.03 -4.22
CA SER A 43 -3.02 10.20 -5.59
C SER A 43 -4.32 9.43 -5.78
N TRP A 44 -4.40 8.20 -5.27
CA TRP A 44 -5.60 7.38 -5.31
C TRP A 44 -6.80 8.06 -4.60
N TRP A 45 -6.60 8.59 -3.40
CA TRP A 45 -7.66 9.30 -2.67
C TRP A 45 -8.05 10.62 -3.32
N THR A 46 -7.09 11.35 -3.89
CA THR A 46 -7.37 12.57 -4.65
C THR A 46 -8.22 12.28 -5.88
N GLU A 47 -7.91 11.22 -6.64
CA GLU A 47 -8.68 10.83 -7.82
C GLU A 47 -10.08 10.33 -7.47
N LYS A 48 -10.21 9.46 -6.46
CA LYS A 48 -11.51 8.87 -6.09
C LYS A 48 -12.40 9.79 -5.27
N GLY A 49 -11.83 10.81 -4.63
CA GLY A 49 -12.53 11.70 -3.70
C GLY A 49 -12.92 11.07 -2.36
N HIS A 50 -12.66 9.77 -2.16
CA HIS A 50 -13.01 9.02 -0.95
C HIS A 50 -11.77 8.34 -0.36
N LEU A 51 -11.68 8.32 0.97
CA LEU A 51 -10.61 7.67 1.72
C LEU A 51 -10.88 6.16 1.85
N GLU A 52 -10.64 5.40 0.78
CA GLU A 52 -10.78 3.94 0.76
C GLU A 52 -9.49 3.22 0.43
N CYS A 53 -9.34 2.00 0.94
CA CYS A 53 -8.25 1.11 0.55
C CYS A 53 -8.39 0.69 -0.93
N ALA A 54 -7.34 0.83 -1.74
CA ALA A 54 -7.38 0.42 -3.14
C ALA A 54 -7.53 -1.10 -3.33
N VAL A 55 -7.15 -1.91 -2.32
CA VAL A 55 -7.23 -3.37 -2.34
C VAL A 55 -8.60 -3.88 -1.88
N CYS A 56 -9.01 -3.56 -0.65
CA CYS A 56 -10.21 -4.16 -0.05
C CYS A 56 -11.41 -3.21 0.08
N LYS A 57 -11.28 -1.96 -0.40
CA LYS A 57 -12.34 -0.93 -0.37
C LYS A 57 -12.86 -0.54 1.01
N ARG A 58 -12.22 -1.02 2.08
CA ARG A 58 -12.53 -0.58 3.45
C ARG A 58 -12.24 0.91 3.57
N ARG A 59 -13.22 1.67 4.08
CA ARG A 59 -13.05 3.09 4.38
C ARG A 59 -11.97 3.27 5.43
N SER A 60 -11.03 4.14 5.15
CA SER A 60 -10.05 4.57 6.10
C SER A 60 -10.63 5.68 6.97
N SER A 61 -10.44 5.60 8.28
CA SER A 61 -10.82 6.67 9.19
C SER A 61 -9.80 7.81 9.08
N LYS A 62 -10.27 9.07 9.03
CA LYS A 62 -9.40 10.26 8.96
C LYS A 62 -8.41 10.34 10.13
N ASP A 63 -8.79 9.76 11.27
CA ASP A 63 -8.02 9.79 12.52
C ASP A 63 -6.98 8.66 12.66
N LEU A 64 -7.01 7.63 11.80
CA LEU A 64 -6.21 6.40 11.99
C LEU A 64 -5.26 6.06 10.83
N CYS A 65 -5.13 6.93 9.83
CA CYS A 65 -4.06 6.78 8.82
C CYS A 65 -2.66 7.15 9.36
N TYR A 66 -2.58 7.42 10.67
CA TYR A 66 -1.42 7.88 11.44
C TYR A 66 -0.75 9.11 10.79
N VAL A 67 -1.41 10.25 11.04
CA VAL A 67 -0.94 11.63 10.86
C VAL A 67 -0.63 12.03 9.42
N TRP A 68 -1.65 12.50 8.71
CA TRP A 68 -1.53 13.17 7.40
C TRP A 68 -0.47 14.30 7.36
N PHE A 69 -0.02 14.85 8.50
CA PHE A 69 0.89 15.99 8.58
C PHE A 69 1.67 16.08 9.92
N LEU A 70 2.52 15.10 10.25
CA LEU A 70 3.73 15.42 11.02
C LEU A 70 4.93 15.38 10.09
#